data_AF-A0A7C7YFG9-F1
#
_entry.id   AF-A0A7C7YFG9-F1
#
_cell.length_a   1.000
_cell.length_b   1.000
_cell.length_c   1.000
_cell.angle_alpha   90.00
_cell.angle_beta   90.00
_cell.angle_gamma   90.00
#
_symmetry.space_group_name_H-M   'P 1'
#
loop_
_entity.id
_entity.type
_entity.pdbx_description
1 polymer ?
#
loop_
_entity_poly.entity_id
_entity_poly.type
_entity_poly.pdbx_seq_one_letter_code
_entity_poly.pdbx_strand_id
1 'polypeptide(L)' 'MAIAGSCLCGGIRFEIDAVAGPFELCHCNRCRKSSGASSLPMIRVRTADYRSISGADSICAY' A
#
# COMPACT_ATOMS: atom_id res chain seq x y z
N MET A 1 -1.16 15.50 -8.79
CA MET A 1 -1.17 15.96 -7.38
C MET A 1 -0.86 14.72 -6.55
N ALA A 2 0.27 14.72 -5.86
CA ALA A 2 0.77 13.51 -5.19
C ALA A 2 -0.06 13.20 -3.93
N ILE A 3 -0.41 11.93 -3.76
CA ILE A 3 -1.07 11.38 -2.57
C ILE A 3 0.02 10.90 -1.62
N ALA A 4 0.13 11.50 -0.44
CA ALA A 4 1.08 11.09 0.59
C ALA A 4 0.53 9.90 1.39
N GLY A 5 1.40 8.95 1.73
CA GLY A 5 1.09 7.79 2.56
C GLY A 5 2.21 7.43 3.52
N SER A 6 1.86 6.69 4.57
CA SER A 6 2.81 6.20 5.56
C SER A 6 2.36 4.86 6.16
N CYS A 7 3.30 4.14 6.79
CA CYS A 7 2.92 3.02 7.66
C CYS A 7 2.35 3.54 8.99
N LEU A 8 1.67 2.67 9.74
CA LEU A 8 0.99 3.05 10.99
C LEU A 8 1.95 3.59 12.07
N CYS A 9 3.18 3.07 12.13
CA CYS A 9 4.20 3.56 13.08
C CYS A 9 4.92 4.83 12.59
N GLY A 10 4.68 5.28 11.35
CA GLY A 10 5.31 6.47 10.77
C GLY A 10 6.77 6.30 10.32
N GLY A 11 7.36 5.10 10.46
CA GLY A 11 8.75 4.84 10.05
C GLY A 11 8.95 4.85 8.52
N ILE A 12 7.91 4.54 7.75
CA ILE A 12 7.91 4.52 6.29
C ILE A 12 7.01 5.65 5.78
N ARG A 13 7.51 6.43 4.81
CA ARG A 13 6.74 7.45 4.08
C ARG A 13 6.93 7.27 2.59
N PHE A 14 5.86 7.45 1.82
CA PHE A 14 5.85 7.32 0.37
C PHE A 14 4.84 8.28 -0.25
N GLU A 15 4.97 8.50 -1.56
CA GLU A 15 4.05 9.29 -2.36
C GLU A 15 3.59 8.48 -3.58
N ILE A 16 2.35 8.74 -4.01
CA ILE A 16 1.71 8.14 -5.18
C ILE A 16 1.19 9.24 -6.09
N ASP A 17 1.60 9.26 -7.34
CA ASP A 17 1.17 10.26 -8.31
C ASP A 17 -0.18 9.91 -8.97
N ALA A 18 -0.45 8.62 -9.17
CA ALA A 18 -1.68 8.13 -9.78
C ALA A 18 -2.05 6.71 -9.31
N VAL A 19 -3.36 6.48 -9.15
CA VAL A 19 -3.91 5.14 -8.95
C VAL A 19 -4.09 4.45 -10.30
N ALA A 20 -3.96 3.13 -10.31
CA ALA A 20 -4.13 2.29 -11.47
C ALA A 20 -5.34 1.37 -11.29
N GLY A 21 -6.33 1.51 -12.18
CA GLY A 21 -7.48 0.62 -12.21
C GLY A 21 -8.52 0.89 -11.11
N PRO A 22 -9.49 -0.05 -10.94
CA PRO A 22 -10.59 0.12 -10.02
C PRO A 22 -10.17 -0.10 -8.56
N PHE A 23 -10.99 0.39 -7.65
CA PHE A 23 -10.99 -0.03 -6.26
C PHE A 23 -11.43 -1.48 -6.15
N GLU A 24 -10.75 -2.26 -5.30
CA GLU A 24 -11.00 -3.70 -5.14
C GLU A 24 -11.11 -4.07 -3.66
N LEU A 25 -11.99 -5.03 -3.36
CA LEU A 25 -12.05 -5.71 -2.06
C LEU A 25 -11.45 -7.12 -2.23
N CYS A 26 -10.25 -7.32 -1.69
CA CYS A 26 -9.59 -8.62 -1.79
C CYS A 26 -10.08 -9.56 -0.70
N HIS A 27 -10.52 -10.75 -1.11
CA HIS A 27 -11.03 -11.80 -0.23
C HIS A 27 -10.06 -12.97 -0.05
N CYS A 28 -8.81 -12.90 -0.52
CA CYS A 28 -7.89 -14.02 -0.41
C CYS A 28 -7.46 -14.30 1.05
N ASN A 29 -6.98 -15.51 1.34
CA ASN A 29 -6.58 -15.91 2.69
C ASN A 29 -5.50 -14.98 3.28
N ARG A 30 -4.49 -14.61 2.46
CA ARG A 30 -3.40 -13.70 2.85
C ARG A 30 -3.92 -12.35 3.33
N CYS A 31 -4.80 -11.71 2.55
CA CYS A 31 -5.35 -10.40 2.88
C CYS A 31 -6.22 -10.45 4.14
N ARG A 32 -7.11 -11.44 4.27
CA ARG A 32 -7.93 -11.61 5.48
C ARG A 32 -7.08 -11.87 6.74
N LYS A 33 -6.05 -12.71 6.61
CA LYS A 33 -5.14 -13.03 7.72
C LYS A 33 -4.30 -11.82 8.14
N SER A 34 -3.84 -11.02 7.19
CA SER A 34 -3.02 -9.83 7.47
C SER A 34 -3.81 -8.69 8.09
N SER A 35 -5.09 -8.50 7.72
CA SER A 35 -5.91 -7.41 8.24
C SER A 35 -6.80 -7.79 9.43
N GLY A 36 -7.04 -9.08 9.63
CA GLY A 36 -8.05 -9.57 10.58
C GLY A 36 -9.50 -9.34 10.13
N ALA A 37 -9.72 -8.79 8.93
CA ALA A 37 -11.04 -8.49 8.39
C ALA A 37 -11.51 -9.53 7.36
N SER A 38 -12.81 -9.51 7.04
CA SER A 38 -13.41 -10.40 6.02
C SER A 38 -12.92 -10.08 4.59
N SER A 39 -12.44 -8.87 4.36
CA SER A 39 -11.84 -8.41 3.10
C SER A 39 -10.84 -7.28 3.37
N LEU A 40 -9.96 -7.01 2.40
CA LEU A 40 -9.04 -5.88 2.44
C LEU A 40 -9.34 -4.93 1.27
N PRO A 41 -9.69 -3.65 1.54
CA PRO A 41 -9.78 -2.63 0.51
C PRO A 41 -8.41 -2.29 -0.04
N MET A 42 -8.28 -2.27 -1.36
CA MET A 42 -7.03 -1.97 -2.04
C MET A 42 -7.25 -1.17 -3.33
N ILE A 43 -6.21 -0.41 -3.66
CA ILE A 43 -6.01 0.23 -4.95
C ILE A 43 -4.68 -0.26 -5.51
N ARG A 44 -4.56 -0.33 -6.83
CA ARG A 44 -3.27 -0.64 -7.47
C ARG A 44 -2.58 0.66 -7.88
N VAL A 45 -1.25 0.63 -7.95
CA VAL A 45 -0.40 1.74 -8.35
C VAL A 45 0.71 1.17 -9.22
N ARG A 46 1.07 1.84 -10.31
CA ARG A 46 2.23 1.40 -11.11
C ARG A 46 3.49 1.82 -10.38
N THR A 47 4.56 1.04 -10.50
CA THR A 47 5.85 1.38 -9.89
C THR A 47 6.37 2.75 -10.33
N ALA A 48 6.10 3.16 -11.57
CA ALA A 48 6.48 4.48 -12.08
C ALA A 48 5.78 5.66 -11.37
N ASP A 49 4.60 5.42 -10.76
CA ASP A 49 3.83 6.42 -10.03
C ASP A 49 4.04 6.32 -8.52
N TYR A 50 4.93 5.45 -8.04
CA TYR A 50 5.25 5.26 -6.62
C TYR A 50 6.65 5.77 -6.31
N ARG A 51 6.77 6.55 -5.24
CA ARG A 51 8.07 7.06 -4.78
C ARG A 51 8.22 6.84 -3.27
N SER A 52 9.28 6.13 -2.88
CA SER A 52 9.66 6.01 -1.47
C SER A 52 10.34 7.31 -1.01
N ILE A 53 9.92 7.83 0.14
CA ILE A 53 10.44 9.08 0.71
C ILE A 53 11.37 8.79 1.89
N SER A 54 11.00 7.87 2.78
CA SER A 54 11.84 7.48 3.92
C SER A 54 11.51 6.08 4.42
N GLY A 55 12.49 5.41 5.05
CA GLY A 55 12.28 4.14 5.77
C GLY A 55 12.21 2.89 4.89
N ALA A 56 12.67 2.97 3.63
CA ALA A 56 12.67 1.83 2.71
C ALA A 56 13.41 0.61 3.28
N ASP A 57 14.48 0.82 4.05
CA ASP A 57 15.29 -0.24 4.66
C ASP A 57 14.52 -1.03 5.73
N SER A 58 13.40 -0.52 6.22
CA SER A 58 12.51 -1.21 7.16
C SER A 58 11.45 -2.08 6.47
N ILE A 59 11.45 -2.17 5.14
CA ILE A 59 10.51 -2.97 4.37
C ILE A 59 11.08 -4.38 4.16
N CYS A 60 10.33 -5.39 4.61
CA CYS A 60 10.65 -6.79 4.36
C CYS A 60 9.59 -7.42 3.44
N ALA A 61 10.04 -8.28 2.52
CA ALA A 61 9.17 -9.11 1.69
C ALA A 61 9.09 -10.54 2.25
N TYR A 62 7.98 -11.22 1.98
CA TYR A 62 7.68 -12.58 2.40
C TYR A 62 7.05 -13.37 1.26
#